data_AF-A0A7W7QSN1-F1
#
_entry.id   AF-A0A7W7QSN1-F1
#
_cell.length_a   1.000
_cell.length_b   1.000
_cell.length_c   1.000
_cell.angle_alpha   90.00
_cell.angle_beta   90.00
_cell.angle_gamma   90.00
#
_symmetry.space_group_name_H-M   'P 1'
#
loop_
_entity.id
_entity.type
_entity.pdbx_description
1 polymer ?
#
loop_
_entity_poly.entity_id
_entity_poly.type
_entity_poly.pdbx_seq_one_letter_code
_entity_poly.pdbx_strand_id
1 'polypeptide(L)'
;MTGRHRDGQPYASVYQRVWDGPARAEAERLDQVWSDWTVLYSLGKRSFYAVASWDGPQVVVVEDATSEGLEGRMQEAEMARMVPAAPTPHDGGESPPAEGTTRRRRRGGRAA
;
A
#
# COMPACT_ATOMS: atom_id res chain seq x y z
N MET A 1 -12.61 -15.35 49.69
CA MET A 1 -13.29 -14.25 48.97
C MET A 1 -14.18 -14.88 47.92
N THR A 2 -15.48 -14.95 48.17
CA THR A 2 -16.44 -15.67 47.32
C THR A 2 -17.06 -14.66 46.36
N GLY A 3 -16.75 -14.77 45.06
CA GLY A 3 -17.35 -13.93 44.03
C GLY A 3 -18.87 -14.15 44.00
N ARG A 4 -19.65 -13.07 43.93
CA ARG A 4 -21.11 -13.13 43.76
C ARG A 4 -21.43 -13.61 42.34
N HIS A 5 -21.37 -14.92 42.11
CA HIS A 5 -22.07 -15.53 41.00
C HIS A 5 -23.56 -15.58 41.34
N ARG A 6 -24.39 -14.97 40.49
CA ARG A 6 -25.86 -15.07 40.59
C ARG A 6 -26.28 -16.36 39.91
N ASP A 7 -26.33 -17.45 40.66
CA ASP A 7 -26.96 -18.67 40.18
C ASP A 7 -28.47 -18.44 40.02
N GLY A 8 -29.00 -18.71 38.82
CA GLY A 8 -30.43 -18.72 38.54
C GLY A 8 -31.08 -17.40 38.10
N GLN A 9 -30.33 -16.31 37.89
CA GLN A 9 -30.91 -15.13 37.23
C GLN A 9 -30.91 -15.32 35.71
N PRO A 10 -32.04 -15.04 35.03
CA PRO A 10 -32.07 -15.07 33.56
C PRO A 10 -31.05 -14.05 33.03
N TYR A 11 -30.33 -14.43 31.97
CA TYR A 11 -29.42 -13.53 31.29
C TYR A 11 -30.15 -12.22 30.96
N ALA A 12 -29.68 -11.12 31.53
CA ALA A 12 -30.18 -9.80 31.16
C ALA A 12 -29.85 -9.58 29.67
N SER A 13 -30.85 -9.19 28.88
CA SER A 13 -30.62 -8.78 27.49
C SER A 13 -29.75 -7.54 27.48
N VAL A 14 -28.46 -7.70 27.15
CA VAL A 14 -27.54 -6.58 26.96
C VAL A 14 -27.71 -6.07 25.53
N TYR A 15 -28.10 -4.81 25.38
CA TYR A 15 -28.10 -4.17 24.07
C TYR A 15 -26.67 -4.08 23.54
N GLN A 16 -26.42 -4.72 22.39
CA GLN A 16 -25.17 -4.53 21.68
C GLN A 16 -25.13 -3.11 21.12
N ARG A 17 -24.25 -2.27 21.67
CA ARG A 17 -24.02 -0.93 21.14
C ARG A 17 -23.10 -1.03 19.94
N VAL A 18 -23.61 -0.71 18.75
CA VAL A 18 -22.77 -0.59 17.55
C VAL A 18 -21.91 0.66 17.69
N TRP A 19 -20.59 0.49 17.75
CA TRP A 19 -19.65 1.61 17.79
C TRP A 19 -19.49 2.19 16.39
N ASP A 20 -19.46 3.53 16.31
CA ASP A 20 -19.24 4.30 15.07
C ASP A 20 -20.09 3.82 13.87
N GLY A 21 -21.38 3.52 14.13
CA GLY A 21 -22.32 3.02 13.13
C GLY A 21 -22.39 3.83 11.82
N PRO A 22 -22.47 5.17 11.87
CA PRO A 22 -22.45 5.99 10.65
C PRO A 22 -21.16 5.83 9.83
N ALA A 23 -19.99 5.74 10.48
CA ALA A 23 -18.73 5.58 9.77
C ALA A 23 -18.62 4.19 9.11
N ARG A 24 -19.14 3.15 9.77
CA ARG A 24 -19.22 1.81 9.18
C ARG A 24 -20.17 1.76 7.99
N ALA A 25 -21.35 2.36 8.11
CA ALA A 25 -22.31 2.43 7.01
C ALA A 25 -21.72 3.18 5.80
N GLU A 26 -20.93 4.22 6.06
CA GLU A 26 -20.25 4.96 5.00
C GLU A 26 -19.14 4.12 4.33
N ALA A 27 -18.35 3.37 5.10
CA ALA A 27 -17.36 2.45 4.54
C ALA A 27 -18.04 1.38 3.66
N GLU A 28 -19.16 0.82 4.10
CA GLU A 28 -19.96 -0.14 3.32
C GLU A 28 -20.54 0.50 2.04
N ARG A 29 -20.96 1.77 2.09
CA ARG A 29 -21.39 2.51 0.91
C ARG A 29 -20.24 2.65 -0.10
N LEU A 30 -19.05 3.02 0.38
CA LEU A 30 -17.86 3.17 -0.48
C LEU A 30 -17.44 1.85 -1.11
N ASP A 31 -17.46 0.76 -0.36
CA ASP A 31 -17.18 -0.60 -0.84
C ASP A 31 -18.10 -1.00 -2.01
N GLN A 32 -19.39 -0.63 -1.92
CA GLN A 32 -20.36 -0.89 -2.98
C GLN A 32 -20.16 0.00 -4.21
N VAL A 33 -19.78 1.27 -4.02
CA VAL A 33 -19.58 2.24 -5.11
C VAL A 33 -18.30 1.94 -5.88
N TRP A 34 -17.22 1.59 -5.19
CA TRP A 34 -15.90 1.36 -5.75
C TRP A 34 -15.61 -0.13 -5.87
N SER A 35 -16.21 -0.80 -6.86
CA SER A 35 -16.17 -2.27 -6.98
C SER A 35 -14.76 -2.87 -7.17
N ASP A 36 -13.79 -2.06 -7.59
CA ASP A 36 -12.38 -2.46 -7.73
C ASP A 36 -11.59 -2.33 -6.42
N TRP A 37 -12.25 -1.93 -5.33
CA TRP A 37 -11.66 -1.72 -4.02
C TRP A 37 -12.41 -2.49 -2.94
N THR A 38 -11.69 -2.92 -1.91
CA THR A 38 -12.27 -3.38 -0.65
C THR A 38 -12.10 -2.29 0.40
N VAL A 39 -13.19 -1.77 0.95
CA VAL A 39 -13.20 -0.64 1.91
C VAL A 39 -13.61 -1.11 3.31
N LEU A 40 -12.85 -0.68 4.32
CA LEU A 40 -13.00 -1.11 5.71
C LEU A 40 -12.89 0.08 6.66
N TYR A 41 -13.63 0.05 7.76
CA TYR A 41 -13.49 1.02 8.86
C TYR A 41 -12.87 0.36 10.10
N SER A 42 -11.77 0.93 10.59
CA SER A 42 -11.08 0.42 11.79
C SER A 42 -11.52 1.19 13.04
N LEU A 43 -12.10 0.48 14.01
CA LEU A 43 -12.48 1.06 15.30
C LEU A 43 -11.28 1.44 16.18
N GLY A 44 -10.12 0.80 15.98
CA GLY A 44 -8.93 1.03 16.81
C GLY A 44 -8.25 2.37 16.51
N LYS A 45 -8.15 2.72 15.22
CA LYS A 45 -7.57 3.99 14.76
C LYS A 45 -8.62 5.03 14.37
N ARG A 46 -9.89 4.61 14.24
CA ARG A 46 -11.01 5.42 13.74
C ARG A 46 -10.71 6.03 12.37
N SER A 47 -10.15 5.21 11.49
CA SER A 47 -9.79 5.55 10.11
C SER A 47 -10.46 4.59 9.13
N PHE A 48 -10.67 5.07 7.91
CA PHE A 48 -11.05 4.30 6.75
C PHE A 48 -9.81 3.76 6.05
N TYR A 49 -9.91 2.55 5.52
CA TYR A 49 -8.90 1.87 4.74
C TYR A 49 -9.51 1.36 3.44
N ALA A 50 -8.77 1.45 2.35
CA ALA A 50 -9.14 0.83 1.09
C ALA A 50 -7.96 0.03 0.55
N VAL A 51 -8.24 -1.18 0.07
CA VAL A 51 -7.28 -2.07 -0.56
C VAL A 51 -7.73 -2.30 -1.99
N ALA A 52 -6.84 -2.07 -2.95
CA ALA A 52 -7.16 -2.28 -4.35
C ALA A 52 -7.24 -3.77 -4.68
N SER A 53 -8.23 -4.16 -5.48
CA SER A 53 -8.49 -5.56 -5.88
C SER A 53 -7.91 -5.92 -7.24
N TRP A 54 -7.32 -4.96 -7.96
CA TRP A 54 -6.67 -5.23 -9.25
C TRP A 54 -5.30 -5.87 -9.10
N ASP A 55 -4.94 -6.68 -10.09
CA ASP A 55 -3.62 -7.29 -10.18
C ASP A 55 -2.55 -6.23 -10.51
N GLY A 56 -1.49 -6.21 -9.70
CA GLY A 56 -0.35 -5.32 -9.89
C GLY A 56 0.89 -5.87 -9.18
N PRO A 57 2.09 -5.38 -9.53
CA PRO A 57 3.33 -5.83 -8.89
C PRO A 57 3.41 -5.44 -7.40
N GLN A 58 2.58 -4.50 -6.94
CA GLN A 58 2.48 -4.06 -5.56
C GLN A 58 1.00 -3.91 -5.18
N VAL A 59 0.67 -4.36 -3.96
CA VAL A 59 -0.66 -4.14 -3.37
C VAL A 59 -0.78 -2.67 -2.98
N VAL A 60 -1.84 -2.02 -3.47
CA VAL A 60 -2.13 -0.62 -3.14
C VAL A 60 -3.07 -0.59 -1.94
N VAL A 61 -2.63 0.08 -0.87
CA VAL A 61 -3.43 0.32 0.33
C VAL A 61 -3.41 1.81 0.63
N VAL A 62 -4.59 2.40 0.81
CA VAL A 62 -4.74 3.80 1.21
C VAL A 62 -5.56 3.88 2.49
N GLU A 63 -5.29 4.90 3.31
CA GLU A 63 -5.95 5.15 4.59
C GLU A 63 -6.29 6.64 4.66
N ASP A 64 -7.44 7.01 5.22
CA ASP A 64 -7.76 8.39 5.65
C ASP A 64 -8.67 8.37 6.88
N ALA A 65 -8.68 9.46 7.67
CA ALA A 65 -9.58 9.61 8.82
C ALA A 65 -11.03 9.90 8.41
N THR A 66 -11.25 10.34 7.17
CA THR A 66 -12.54 10.72 6.59
C THR A 66 -12.85 9.92 5.33
N SER A 67 -14.14 9.72 5.02
CA SER A 67 -14.57 9.00 3.82
C SER A 67 -14.21 9.76 2.54
N GLU A 68 -14.44 11.08 2.51
CA GLU A 68 -14.10 11.93 1.36
C GLU A 68 -12.59 11.95 1.08
N GLY A 69 -11.77 12.06 2.13
CA GLY A 69 -10.32 11.96 2.00
C GLY A 69 -9.85 10.60 1.49
N LEU A 70 -10.54 9.51 1.87
CA LEU A 70 -10.27 8.18 1.35
C LEU A 70 -10.61 8.09 -0.14
N GLU A 71 -11.78 8.57 -0.56
CA GLU A 71 -12.19 8.58 -1.98
C GLU A 71 -11.20 9.35 -2.85
N GLY A 72 -10.72 10.50 -2.37
CA GLY A 72 -9.67 11.27 -3.07
C GLY A 72 -8.39 10.46 -3.29
N ARG A 73 -7.93 9.73 -2.26
CA ARG A 73 -6.75 8.86 -2.37
C ARG A 73 -6.97 7.66 -3.29
N MET A 74 -8.17 7.07 -3.27
CA MET A 74 -8.54 5.98 -4.17
C MET A 74 -8.50 6.47 -5.63
N GLN A 75 -9.07 7.64 -5.90
CA GLN A 75 -9.04 8.24 -7.23
C GLN A 75 -7.61 8.56 -7.69
N GLU A 76 -6.77 9.13 -6.82
CA GLU A 76 -5.36 9.37 -7.12
C GLU A 76 -4.62 8.08 -7.48
N ALA A 77 -4.86 7.00 -6.74
CA ALA A 77 -4.26 5.69 -7.01
C ALA A 77 -4.73 5.09 -8.34
N GLU A 78 -6.01 5.22 -8.69
CA GLU A 78 -6.53 4.81 -10.00
C GLU A 78 -5.92 5.60 -11.15
N MET A 79 -5.78 6.92 -10.99
CA MET A 79 -5.10 7.75 -11.99
C MET A 79 -3.63 7.35 -12.15
N ALA A 80 -2.93 7.11 -11.04
CA ALA A 80 -1.53 6.67 -11.07
C ALA A 80 -1.34 5.32 -11.78
N ARG A 81 -2.33 4.41 -11.68
CA ARG A 81 -2.34 3.13 -12.41
C ARG A 81 -2.46 3.32 -13.93
N MET A 82 -3.19 4.33 -14.39
CA MET A 82 -3.40 4.59 -15.82
C MET A 82 -2.22 5.27 -16.51
N VAL A 83 -1.36 5.93 -15.74
CA VAL A 83 -0.14 6.54 -16.28
C VAL A 83 0.90 5.45 -16.47
N PRO A 84 1.29 5.11 -17.72
CA PRO A 84 2.38 4.16 -17.93
C PRO A 84 3.63 4.71 -17.26
N ALA A 85 4.28 3.89 -16.44
CA ALA A 85 5.61 4.20 -15.94
C ALA A 85 6.45 4.58 -17.17
N ALA A 86 6.97 5.81 -17.18
CA ALA A 86 7.86 6.25 -18.24
C ALA A 86 8.93 5.16 -18.42
N PRO A 87 9.27 4.73 -19.65
CA PRO A 87 10.36 3.81 -19.83
C PRO A 87 11.55 4.43 -19.12
N THR A 88 12.02 3.76 -18.06
CA THR A 88 13.32 4.08 -17.49
C THR A 88 14.27 4.06 -18.69
N PRO A 89 15.04 5.13 -18.94
CA PRO A 89 16.14 5.01 -19.86
C PRO A 89 16.91 3.81 -19.36
N HIS A 90 16.92 2.73 -20.13
CA HIS A 90 17.92 1.69 -19.98
C HIS A 90 19.22 2.44 -20.20
N ASP A 91 19.81 2.89 -19.10
CA ASP A 91 21.11 3.49 -19.06
C ASP A 91 22.00 2.52 -19.81
N GLY A 92 22.51 3.01 -20.93
CA GLY A 92 23.37 2.26 -21.81
C GLY A 92 24.56 1.83 -20.97
N GLY A 93 24.51 0.59 -20.49
CA GLY A 93 25.66 -0.14 -20.01
C GLY A 93 26.57 -0.44 -21.19
N GLU A 94 27.09 0.61 -21.83
CA GLU A 94 28.25 0.55 -22.68
C GLU A 94 29.40 0.14 -21.76
N SER A 95 29.57 -1.17 -21.64
CA SER A 95 30.81 -1.76 -21.17
C SER A 95 31.93 -1.15 -22.01
N PRO A 96 32.94 -0.49 -21.42
CA PRO A 96 34.08 -0.07 -22.21
C PRO A 96 34.71 -1.32 -22.84
N PRO A 97 35.05 -1.31 -24.14
CA PRO A 97 35.68 -2.46 -24.75
C PRO A 97 37.02 -2.72 -24.07
N ALA A 98 37.16 -3.92 -23.53
CA ALA A 98 38.41 -4.47 -23.08
C ALA A 98 39.32 -4.72 -24.29
N GLU A 99 40.05 -3.70 -24.74
CA GLU A 99 41.15 -3.89 -25.69
C GLU A 99 42.43 -4.22 -24.94
N GLY A 100 42.58 -5.51 -24.63
CA GLY A 100 43.91 -6.11 -24.54
C GLY A 100 44.42 -6.42 -25.94
N THR A 101 45.56 -5.84 -26.36
CA THR A 101 46.66 -6.58 -27.02
C THR A 101 47.84 -5.67 -27.39
N THR A 102 48.90 -5.78 -26.59
CA THR A 102 50.33 -5.90 -27.00
C THR A 102 50.85 -5.20 -28.27
N ARG A 103 51.76 -4.24 -28.10
CA ARG A 103 53.02 -4.22 -28.88
C ARG A 103 54.23 -3.70 -28.10
N ARG A 104 55.06 -4.67 -27.69
CA ARG A 104 56.46 -4.58 -27.26
C ARG A 104 57.33 -3.81 -28.27
N ARG A 105 58.18 -2.87 -27.82
CA ARG A 105 59.64 -2.86 -28.12
C ARG A 105 60.46 -1.80 -27.35
N ARG A 106 61.39 -2.32 -26.56
CA ARG A 106 62.75 -1.83 -26.23
C ARG A 106 63.20 -0.49 -26.84
N ARG A 107 63.76 0.40 -26.00
CA ARG A 107 65.19 0.76 -26.09
C ARG A 107 65.68 1.30 -24.75
N GLY A 108 66.69 0.64 -24.19
CA GLY A 108 67.38 1.05 -22.99
C GLY A 108 68.16 2.34 -23.19
N GLY A 109 68.36 3.02 -22.06
CA GLY A 109 69.06 4.29 -21.96
C GLY A 109 70.51 4.25 -22.42
N ARG A 110 70.99 5.42 -22.81
CA ARG A 110 72.40 5.72 -22.99
C ARG A 110 72.66 7.18 -22.60
N ALA A 111 73.61 7.34 -21.69
CA ALA A 111 74.51 8.47 -21.43
C ALA A 111 73.90 9.86 -21.15
N ALA A 112 74.23 10.43 -19.99
CA ALA A 112 75.43 11.23 -19.80
C ALA A 112 75.87 11.18 -18.33
#